data_AF-A0AAE4D560-F1
#
_entry.id   AF-A0AAE4D560-F1
#
_cell.length_a   1.000
_cell.length_b   1.000
_cell.length_c   1.000
_cell.angle_alpha   90.00
_cell.angle_beta   90.00
_cell.angle_gamma   90.00
#
_symmetry.space_group_name_H-M   'P 1'
#
loop_
_entity.id
_entity.type
_entity.pdbx_description
1 polymer ?
#
loop_
_entity_poly.entity_id
_entity_poly.type
_entity_poly.pdbx_seq_one_letter_code
_entity_poly.pdbx_strand_id
1 'polypeptide(L)'
;MRTVTPLATALAALALAVVPGAARAAEPPSCDALAGGTVNAIDAVPWAQIPAAGSLRQWPAAPAGLLPARVDLRGATESFNQRYQFATRGGQLYVAERAGSAAPATADWRALPLPGCFAGRVASISADDDELIAIDRDRRVFTLDNALKGPDLFNWSKRWGPPLWTGPGRRLPGRVVAWSWSVLSPAEDRTWTDVGGTRHPVGERKVSHIWALRDGGRRMTFMDPWLPDDDSYEMCGPYRSRFRAVNLSASGSQIFVIGAHGDLFTRLYDFDLAGHDEVFLRYVYARTAPVDGVAPIELPAPAWVRQPKVPGTITSAIGIEKSGVGARDAILRVEGRRGARTGYWEKRLLARSARAWRFHAGGRPLQGRVLDNPQRDSSRSGLAPRAEDVRFSGAPDVLRRVTVADFNVHCTPARLTVAAGRATVALRLHSVDALRQVARARGLDADPRALYGTIEVPPAVRARAATLPPALRALLRGPLHGRYTKVSVTATTRELTIGDGGALDWRLTR
;
A
#
# COMPACT_ATOMS: atom_id res chain seq x y z
N MET A 1 69.24 -61.86 -30.97
CA MET A 1 68.34 -60.87 -31.62
C MET A 1 66.91 -61.22 -31.27
N ARG A 2 66.14 -60.23 -30.79
CA ARG A 2 64.75 -60.30 -30.30
C ARG A 2 64.53 -61.02 -28.97
N THR A 3 64.35 -60.23 -27.92
CA THR A 3 63.49 -60.60 -26.77
C THR A 3 62.83 -59.34 -26.25
N VAL A 4 61.50 -59.31 -26.38
CA VAL A 4 60.59 -58.32 -25.81
C VAL A 4 60.32 -58.74 -24.36
N THR A 5 60.30 -57.78 -23.43
CA THR A 5 59.78 -57.97 -22.05
C THR A 5 59.10 -56.68 -21.58
N PRO A 6 58.08 -56.78 -20.70
CA PRO A 6 56.91 -55.90 -20.70
C PRO A 6 56.95 -54.85 -19.58
N LEU A 7 56.09 -53.84 -19.75
CA LEU A 7 55.75 -52.81 -18.76
C LEU A 7 55.12 -53.44 -17.50
N ALA A 8 55.62 -53.04 -16.34
CA ALA A 8 54.94 -53.14 -15.06
C ALA A 8 54.67 -51.72 -14.52
N THR A 9 53.40 -51.42 -14.30
CA THR A 9 52.87 -50.15 -13.79
C THR A 9 52.91 -50.17 -12.25
N ALA A 10 53.57 -49.19 -11.63
CA ALA A 10 53.59 -49.02 -10.18
C ALA A 10 52.47 -48.04 -9.75
N LEU A 11 51.61 -48.49 -8.82
CA LEU A 11 50.66 -47.65 -8.10
C LEU A 11 51.38 -46.87 -6.99
N ALA A 12 51.19 -45.55 -6.95
CA ALA A 12 51.53 -44.70 -5.80
C ALA A 12 50.26 -44.42 -4.98
N ALA A 13 50.29 -44.73 -3.69
CA ALA A 13 49.23 -44.42 -2.74
C ALA A 13 49.39 -42.97 -2.22
N LEU A 14 48.36 -42.14 -2.42
CA LEU A 14 48.26 -40.81 -1.83
C LEU A 14 47.48 -40.91 -0.50
N ALA A 15 48.10 -40.49 0.60
CA ALA A 15 47.44 -40.32 1.89
C ALA A 15 46.61 -39.01 1.88
N LEU A 16 45.29 -39.12 2.04
CA LEU A 16 44.37 -37.99 2.20
C LEU A 16 44.28 -37.59 3.68
N ALA A 17 44.69 -36.37 3.99
CA ALA A 17 44.42 -35.74 5.27
C ALA A 17 42.92 -35.41 5.39
N VAL A 18 42.27 -35.93 6.45
CA VAL A 18 40.88 -35.63 6.77
C VAL A 18 40.81 -34.24 7.40
N VAL A 19 40.27 -33.27 6.66
CA VAL A 19 39.90 -31.95 7.20
C VAL A 19 38.56 -32.11 7.94
N PRO A 20 38.40 -31.62 9.18
CA PRO A 20 37.12 -31.66 9.87
C PRO A 20 36.09 -30.85 9.06
N GLY A 21 35.01 -31.52 8.65
CA GLY A 21 33.93 -30.89 7.90
C GLY A 21 33.32 -29.73 8.69
N ALA A 22 33.27 -28.55 8.08
CA ALA A 22 32.46 -27.45 8.57
C ALA A 22 31.03 -27.96 8.82
N ALA A 23 30.57 -27.84 10.06
CA ALA A 23 29.20 -28.15 10.44
C ALA A 23 28.26 -27.41 9.49
N ARG A 24 27.49 -28.16 8.71
CA ARG A 24 26.44 -27.63 7.85
C ARG A 24 25.46 -26.90 8.77
N ALA A 25 25.35 -25.58 8.65
CA ALA A 25 24.39 -24.81 9.44
C ALA A 25 23.01 -25.46 9.26
N ALA A 26 22.39 -25.89 10.38
CA ALA A 26 21.08 -26.51 10.35
C ALA A 26 20.11 -25.59 9.60
N GLU A 27 19.29 -26.17 8.72
CA GLU A 27 18.22 -25.41 8.08
C GLU A 27 17.32 -24.80 9.17
N PRO A 28 16.91 -23.53 9.04
CA PRO A 28 16.04 -22.92 10.02
C PRO A 28 14.75 -23.74 10.15
N PRO A 29 14.20 -23.88 11.37
CA PRO A 29 13.00 -24.67 11.59
C PRO A 29 11.86 -24.17 10.68
N SER A 30 10.98 -25.09 10.24
CA SER A 30 9.81 -24.68 9.47
C SER A 30 8.94 -23.70 10.27
N CYS A 31 8.36 -22.71 9.58
CA CYS A 31 7.38 -21.81 10.16
C CYS A 31 5.93 -22.31 10.04
N ASP A 32 5.68 -23.55 9.61
CA ASP A 32 4.31 -24.04 9.35
C ASP A 32 3.41 -24.02 10.59
N ALA A 33 3.98 -24.11 11.80
CA ALA A 33 3.24 -23.92 13.05
C ALA A 33 2.58 -22.52 13.18
N LEU A 34 3.05 -21.52 12.43
CA LEU A 34 2.46 -20.17 12.39
C LEU A 34 1.30 -20.06 11.39
N ALA A 35 0.82 -21.17 10.82
CA ALA A 35 -0.41 -21.19 10.03
C ALA A 35 -1.68 -20.96 10.89
N GLY A 36 -1.55 -20.88 12.22
CA GLY A 36 -2.61 -20.42 13.13
C GLY A 36 -2.67 -18.89 13.31
N GLY A 37 -3.40 -18.45 14.35
CA GLY A 37 -3.48 -17.05 14.78
C GLY A 37 -4.81 -16.34 14.46
N THR A 38 -4.97 -15.15 15.01
CA THR A 38 -6.20 -14.33 14.92
C THR A 38 -6.17 -13.26 13.83
N VAL A 39 -5.04 -13.10 13.13
CA VAL A 39 -4.90 -12.14 12.02
C VAL A 39 -6.04 -12.31 11.00
N ASN A 40 -6.72 -11.21 10.66
CA ASN A 40 -7.91 -11.13 9.78
C ASN A 40 -9.15 -11.93 10.26
N ALA A 41 -9.17 -12.36 11.51
CA ALA A 41 -10.37 -12.87 12.17
C ALA A 41 -11.15 -11.72 12.81
N ILE A 42 -12.42 -11.97 13.09
CA ILE A 42 -13.19 -11.11 13.99
C ILE A 42 -12.53 -11.18 15.36
N ASP A 43 -12.28 -10.01 15.96
CA ASP A 43 -11.69 -9.93 17.29
C ASP A 43 -12.54 -10.67 18.33
N ALA A 44 -11.99 -11.74 18.89
CA ALA A 44 -12.64 -12.50 19.95
C ALA A 44 -12.74 -11.73 21.27
N VAL A 45 -11.83 -10.77 21.48
CA VAL A 45 -11.82 -9.88 22.65
C VAL A 45 -12.19 -8.49 22.18
N PRO A 46 -13.36 -7.96 22.58
CA PRO A 46 -13.75 -6.62 22.20
C PRO A 46 -12.74 -5.56 22.66
N TRP A 47 -12.42 -4.63 21.77
CA TRP A 47 -11.67 -3.39 21.93
C TRP A 47 -12.10 -2.56 23.16
N ALA A 48 -13.41 -2.52 23.45
CA ALA A 48 -13.94 -1.85 24.62
C ALA A 48 -13.63 -2.59 25.94
N GLN A 49 -13.24 -3.86 25.84
CA GLN A 49 -12.98 -4.77 26.94
C GLN A 49 -11.50 -5.16 27.01
N ILE A 50 -10.58 -4.48 26.30
CA ILE A 50 -9.14 -4.79 26.30
C ILE A 50 -8.68 -4.94 27.75
N PRO A 51 -8.42 -6.17 28.24
CA PRO A 51 -7.87 -6.33 29.55
C PRO A 51 -6.43 -5.83 29.49
N ALA A 52 -5.96 -5.20 30.57
CA ALA A 52 -4.54 -4.99 30.81
C ALA A 52 -3.84 -6.31 31.22
N ALA A 53 -4.30 -7.46 30.74
CA ALA A 53 -3.75 -8.76 31.15
C ALA A 53 -2.32 -8.90 30.62
N GLY A 54 -1.41 -9.24 31.53
CA GLY A 54 0.01 -9.36 31.25
C GLY A 54 0.76 -8.04 31.34
N SER A 55 2.05 -8.14 31.64
CA SER A 55 2.97 -7.01 31.68
C SER A 55 4.15 -7.31 30.76
N LEU A 56 4.63 -6.32 30.02
CA LEU A 56 5.87 -6.48 29.25
C LEU A 56 7.06 -6.90 30.15
N ARG A 57 6.98 -6.64 31.46
CA ARG A 57 7.99 -7.03 32.46
C ARG A 57 8.18 -8.53 32.60
N GLN A 58 7.25 -9.34 32.10
CA GLN A 58 7.42 -10.79 32.01
C GLN A 58 8.53 -11.20 31.03
N TRP A 59 8.95 -10.29 30.15
CA TRP A 59 10.02 -10.52 29.19
C TRP A 59 11.34 -9.87 29.64
N PRO A 60 12.49 -10.40 29.17
CA PRO A 60 13.80 -9.86 29.52
C PRO A 60 13.92 -8.38 29.14
N ALA A 61 14.59 -7.59 29.99
CA ALA A 61 14.94 -6.22 29.68
C ALA A 61 15.88 -6.17 28.48
N ALA A 62 15.70 -5.16 27.62
CA ALA A 62 16.64 -4.91 26.54
C ALA A 62 18.00 -4.44 27.08
N PRO A 63 19.11 -4.71 26.39
CA PRO A 63 20.42 -4.18 26.75
C PRO A 63 20.40 -2.65 26.86
N ALA A 64 21.01 -2.11 27.92
CA ALA A 64 21.07 -0.67 28.16
C ALA A 64 21.75 0.06 26.99
N GLY A 65 21.17 1.20 26.57
CA GLY A 65 21.71 2.04 25.49
C GLY A 65 21.46 1.52 24.06
N LEU A 66 20.90 0.32 23.88
CA LEU A 66 20.66 -0.25 22.55
C LEU A 66 19.51 0.46 21.80
N LEU A 67 18.50 0.92 22.54
CA LEU A 67 17.22 1.36 22.01
C LEU A 67 16.94 2.81 22.40
N PRO A 68 16.21 3.57 21.56
CA PRO A 68 15.95 4.97 21.83
C PRO A 68 14.98 5.14 23.00
N ALA A 69 15.04 6.28 23.68
CA ALA A 69 14.06 6.61 24.72
C ALA A 69 12.62 6.68 24.16
N ARG A 70 12.48 7.11 22.89
CA ARG A 70 11.20 7.21 22.18
C ARG A 70 11.38 7.02 20.67
N VAL A 71 10.38 6.42 20.05
CA VAL A 71 10.24 6.37 18.59
C VAL A 71 9.27 7.45 18.13
N ASP A 72 9.77 8.42 17.35
CA ASP A 72 8.96 9.56 16.87
C ASP A 72 8.47 9.40 15.43
N LEU A 73 9.16 8.61 14.60
CA LEU A 73 8.77 8.32 13.22
C LEU A 73 8.58 6.81 13.01
N ARG A 74 7.69 6.43 12.10
CA ARG A 74 7.49 5.05 11.65
C ARG A 74 8.42 4.76 10.48
N GLY A 75 9.44 3.94 10.71
CA GLY A 75 10.43 3.53 9.72
C GLY A 75 10.67 2.02 9.75
N ALA A 76 11.65 1.56 8.97
CA ALA A 76 11.90 0.14 8.77
C ALA A 76 12.44 -0.60 10.01
N THR A 77 13.07 0.10 10.96
CA THR A 77 13.68 -0.54 12.14
C THR A 77 13.13 -0.04 13.48
N GLU A 78 12.24 0.97 13.43
CA GLU A 78 11.58 1.57 14.58
C GLU A 78 10.17 1.96 14.13
N SER A 79 9.14 1.55 14.86
CA SER A 79 7.73 1.90 14.57
C SER A 79 6.95 1.96 15.88
N PHE A 80 5.69 2.37 15.81
CA PHE A 80 4.79 2.40 16.96
C PHE A 80 3.33 2.31 16.51
N ASN A 81 2.45 2.05 17.46
CA ASN A 81 1.01 2.33 17.39
C ASN A 81 0.62 3.22 18.60
N GLN A 82 -0.67 3.30 18.94
CA GLN A 82 -1.11 4.14 20.06
C GLN A 82 -0.64 3.65 21.43
N ARG A 83 -0.43 2.33 21.60
CA ARG A 83 -0.11 1.73 22.91
C ARG A 83 1.37 1.39 23.08
N TYR A 84 2.02 0.92 22.04
CA TYR A 84 3.38 0.40 22.08
C TYR A 84 4.27 1.07 21.04
N GLN A 85 5.57 1.07 21.34
CA GLN A 85 6.62 1.35 20.39
C GLN A 85 7.50 0.11 20.24
N PHE A 86 8.01 -0.08 19.02
CA PHE A 86 8.72 -1.27 18.59
C PHE A 86 10.04 -0.90 17.92
N ALA A 87 11.04 -1.76 18.08
CA ALA A 87 12.32 -1.60 17.41
C ALA A 87 12.93 -2.97 17.10
N THR A 88 13.63 -3.09 15.98
CA THR A 88 14.43 -4.28 15.67
C THR A 88 15.92 -3.96 15.64
N ARG A 89 16.73 -4.81 16.28
CA ARG A 89 18.20 -4.72 16.32
C ARG A 89 18.78 -6.14 16.31
N GLY A 90 19.81 -6.37 15.51
CA GLY A 90 20.53 -7.65 15.50
C GLY A 90 19.67 -8.88 15.19
N GLY A 91 18.53 -8.73 14.51
CA GLY A 91 17.61 -9.84 14.27
C GLY A 91 16.54 -10.06 15.33
N GLN A 92 16.58 -9.30 16.43
CA GLN A 92 15.61 -9.36 17.53
C GLN A 92 14.53 -8.29 17.38
N LEU A 93 13.42 -8.46 18.09
CA LEU A 93 12.35 -7.48 18.21
C LEU A 93 12.20 -7.04 19.66
N TYR A 94 12.02 -5.74 19.86
CA TYR A 94 11.83 -5.13 21.16
C TYR A 94 10.54 -4.33 21.18
N VAL A 95 9.93 -4.25 22.35
CA VAL A 95 8.70 -3.50 22.60
C VAL A 95 8.80 -2.75 23.91
N ALA A 96 8.24 -1.55 23.95
CA ALA A 96 8.01 -0.79 25.17
C ALA A 96 6.61 -0.20 25.11
N GLU A 97 6.01 0.03 26.28
CA GLU A 97 4.83 0.88 26.34
C GLU A 97 5.17 2.27 25.82
N ARG A 98 4.29 2.80 24.98
CA ARG A 98 4.44 4.15 24.48
C ARG A 98 3.90 5.08 25.54
N ALA A 99 4.78 5.94 26.04
CA ALA A 99 4.36 6.99 26.93
C ALA A 99 3.30 7.87 26.22
N GLY A 100 2.11 8.00 26.83
CA GLY A 100 1.33 9.23 26.65
C GLY A 100 2.14 10.44 27.10
N SER A 101 1.61 11.66 27.00
CA SER A 101 2.29 12.88 27.46
C SER A 101 2.66 12.91 28.96
N ALA A 102 2.38 11.84 29.72
CA ALA A 102 2.55 11.73 31.17
C ALA A 102 3.39 10.50 31.65
N ALA A 103 3.96 9.67 30.76
CA ALA A 103 4.79 8.53 31.20
C ALA A 103 6.30 8.88 31.25
N PRO A 104 7.12 8.14 32.03
CA PRO A 104 8.49 8.54 32.36
C PRO A 104 9.38 8.72 31.13
N ALA A 105 10.38 9.61 31.26
CA ALA A 105 11.25 10.07 30.18
C ALA A 105 12.08 8.98 29.48
N THR A 106 12.07 7.74 29.99
CA THR A 106 12.84 6.60 29.47
C THR A 106 11.94 5.38 29.30
N ALA A 107 11.90 4.82 28.09
CA ALA A 107 11.15 3.62 27.78
C ALA A 107 11.73 2.35 28.43
N ASP A 108 10.87 1.57 29.08
CA ASP A 108 11.18 0.25 29.63
C ASP A 108 11.09 -0.81 28.52
N TRP A 109 12.15 -0.91 27.73
CA TRP A 109 12.21 -1.83 26.59
C TRP A 109 12.38 -3.30 27.01
N ARG A 110 11.61 -4.16 26.36
CA ARG A 110 11.56 -5.60 26.61
C ARG A 110 11.79 -6.37 25.31
N ALA A 111 12.53 -7.46 25.38
CA ALA A 111 12.77 -8.35 24.24
C ALA A 111 11.51 -9.19 23.97
N LEU A 112 10.85 -8.95 22.84
CA LEU A 112 9.61 -9.64 22.47
C LEU A 112 9.96 -11.07 22.02
N PRO A 113 9.38 -12.12 22.64
CA PRO A 113 9.64 -13.51 22.25
C PRO A 113 9.22 -13.80 20.81
N LEU A 114 10.16 -14.29 20.01
CA LEU A 114 9.91 -14.64 18.62
C LEU A 114 9.85 -16.16 18.45
N PRO A 115 8.93 -16.68 17.61
CA PRO A 115 8.97 -18.06 17.16
C PRO A 115 10.35 -18.46 16.60
N GLY A 116 10.83 -19.65 17.00
CA GLY A 116 12.20 -20.10 16.69
C GLY A 116 12.53 -20.13 15.20
N CYS A 117 11.54 -20.28 14.33
CA CYS A 117 11.74 -20.30 12.88
C CYS A 117 12.20 -18.95 12.28
N PHE A 118 12.00 -17.82 12.98
CA PHE A 118 12.48 -16.50 12.55
C PHE A 118 13.14 -15.66 13.65
N ALA A 119 13.27 -16.19 14.86
CA ALA A 119 14.05 -15.57 15.94
C ALA A 119 15.49 -15.26 15.49
N GLY A 120 15.99 -14.06 15.79
CA GLY A 120 17.32 -13.62 15.37
C GLY A 120 17.45 -13.29 13.87
N ARG A 121 16.35 -13.28 13.11
CA ARG A 121 16.33 -13.01 11.66
C ARG A 121 15.51 -11.79 11.26
N VAL A 122 14.89 -11.06 12.19
CA VAL A 122 14.07 -9.87 11.87
C VAL A 122 14.95 -8.78 11.26
N ALA A 123 14.60 -8.34 10.06
CA ALA A 123 15.34 -7.34 9.29
C ALA A 123 14.62 -5.99 9.26
N SER A 124 13.28 -5.98 9.23
CA SER A 124 12.50 -4.76 9.29
C SER A 124 11.12 -4.98 9.88
N ILE A 125 10.50 -3.92 10.38
CA ILE A 125 9.18 -3.92 10.99
C ILE A 125 8.34 -2.73 10.53
N SER A 126 7.01 -2.86 10.68
CA SER A 126 6.08 -1.72 10.62
C SER A 126 4.84 -2.07 11.44
N ALA A 127 4.45 -1.17 12.34
CA ALA A 127 3.30 -1.33 13.23
C ALA A 127 2.25 -0.26 12.91
N ASP A 128 0.97 -0.63 12.88
CA ASP A 128 -0.17 0.28 12.79
C ASP A 128 -1.35 -0.38 13.49
N ASP A 129 -2.12 0.40 14.26
CA ASP A 129 -3.24 -0.13 15.04
C ASP A 129 -2.82 -1.36 15.87
N ASP A 130 -3.64 -2.39 15.94
CA ASP A 130 -3.41 -3.63 16.66
C ASP A 130 -2.56 -4.67 15.93
N GLU A 131 -1.84 -4.29 14.87
CA GLU A 131 -1.00 -5.23 14.13
C GLU A 131 0.42 -4.70 13.88
N LEU A 132 1.37 -5.62 13.80
CA LEU A 132 2.74 -5.38 13.40
C LEU A 132 3.17 -6.38 12.35
N ILE A 133 3.79 -5.90 11.28
CA ILE A 133 4.50 -6.73 10.31
C ILE A 133 5.97 -6.80 10.68
N ALA A 134 6.50 -8.02 10.74
CA ALA A 134 7.92 -8.30 10.76
C ALA A 134 8.33 -8.95 9.44
N ILE A 135 9.42 -8.44 8.87
CA ILE A 135 10.06 -9.00 7.67
C ILE A 135 11.42 -9.54 8.08
N ASP A 136 11.68 -10.81 7.80
CA ASP A 136 12.97 -11.42 8.09
C ASP A 136 14.02 -11.18 6.97
N ARG A 137 15.24 -11.67 7.17
CA ARG A 137 16.33 -11.57 6.19
C ARG A 137 16.02 -12.25 4.85
N ASP A 138 15.13 -13.24 4.82
CA ASP A 138 14.68 -13.91 3.60
C ASP A 138 13.46 -13.20 2.99
N ARG A 139 13.07 -12.05 3.55
CA ARG A 139 11.92 -11.23 3.17
C ARG A 139 10.57 -11.89 3.43
N ARG A 140 10.50 -12.95 4.24
CA ARG A 140 9.23 -13.57 4.65
C ARG A 140 8.45 -12.60 5.54
N VAL A 141 7.14 -12.56 5.32
CA VAL A 141 6.20 -11.70 6.06
C VAL A 141 5.63 -12.48 7.24
N PHE A 142 5.69 -11.89 8.42
CA PHE A 142 5.04 -12.38 9.63
C PHE A 142 4.18 -11.26 10.22
N THR A 143 2.95 -11.57 10.61
CA THR A 143 2.03 -10.61 11.22
C THR A 143 1.86 -10.95 12.69
N LEU A 144 2.12 -9.98 13.55
CA LEU A 144 1.73 -9.97 14.96
C LEU A 144 0.36 -9.31 15.05
N ASP A 145 -0.58 -9.97 15.70
CA ASP A 145 -1.92 -9.44 15.98
C ASP A 145 -2.09 -9.12 17.49
N ASN A 146 -3.17 -8.42 17.82
CA ASN A 146 -3.49 -7.94 19.17
C ASN A 146 -2.47 -6.97 19.76
N ALA A 147 -1.69 -6.27 18.94
CA ALA A 147 -0.69 -5.28 19.33
C ALA A 147 -1.27 -3.98 19.92
N LEU A 148 -2.58 -3.89 20.19
CA LEU A 148 -3.17 -2.88 21.10
C LEU A 148 -3.64 -3.47 22.43
N LYS A 149 -3.62 -4.80 22.57
CA LYS A 149 -4.06 -5.54 23.75
C LYS A 149 -2.87 -5.87 24.64
N GLY A 150 -3.13 -6.55 25.76
CA GLY A 150 -2.07 -7.01 26.66
C GLY A 150 -1.15 -8.05 25.99
N PRO A 151 0.13 -8.15 26.40
CA PRO A 151 1.13 -8.99 25.75
C PRO A 151 0.80 -10.49 25.75
N ASP A 152 -0.09 -10.94 26.64
CA ASP A 152 -0.52 -12.35 26.71
C ASP A 152 -1.40 -12.75 25.51
N LEU A 153 -1.95 -11.77 24.78
CA LEU A 153 -2.78 -11.98 23.59
C LEU A 153 -2.01 -11.85 22.28
N PHE A 154 -0.74 -11.46 22.35
CA PHE A 154 0.12 -11.33 21.18
C PHE A 154 0.28 -12.69 20.51
N ASN A 155 -0.07 -12.78 19.23
CA ASN A 155 0.10 -13.99 18.45
C ASN A 155 0.66 -13.69 17.05
N TRP A 156 1.49 -14.60 16.57
CA TRP A 156 2.14 -14.51 15.28
C TRP A 156 1.43 -15.40 14.26
N SER A 157 1.27 -14.89 13.04
CA SER A 157 0.83 -15.67 11.89
C SER A 157 1.76 -15.47 10.69
N LYS A 158 1.95 -16.53 9.91
CA LYS A 158 2.57 -16.45 8.57
C LYS A 158 1.53 -16.39 7.45
N ARG A 159 0.24 -16.53 7.76
CA ARG A 159 -0.78 -16.77 6.71
C ARG A 159 -1.01 -15.52 5.86
N TRP A 160 -0.85 -15.69 4.56
CA TRP A 160 -1.08 -14.68 3.54
C TRP A 160 -1.44 -15.39 2.23
N GLY A 161 -2.35 -14.80 1.48
CA GLY A 161 -2.75 -15.26 0.15
C GLY A 161 -3.86 -16.33 0.16
N PRO A 162 -4.33 -16.70 -1.05
CA PRO A 162 -5.60 -17.39 -1.26
C PRO A 162 -5.63 -18.85 -0.79
N PRO A 163 -6.84 -19.42 -0.54
CA PRO A 163 -8.12 -18.71 -0.56
C PRO A 163 -8.25 -17.79 0.66
N LEU A 164 -8.70 -16.56 0.42
CA LEU A 164 -8.70 -15.51 1.43
C LEU A 164 -7.30 -15.33 2.04
N TRP A 165 -7.17 -15.26 3.37
CA TRP A 165 -5.89 -15.10 4.09
C TRP A 165 -5.34 -16.43 4.62
N THR A 166 -5.73 -17.58 4.06
CA THR A 166 -5.33 -18.92 4.57
C THR A 166 -4.11 -19.53 3.89
N GLY A 167 -3.52 -18.79 2.95
CA GLY A 167 -2.41 -19.24 2.13
C GLY A 167 -1.09 -19.45 2.90
N PRO A 168 -0.10 -20.03 2.20
CA PRO A 168 1.14 -20.51 2.81
C PRO A 168 2.08 -19.41 3.28
N GLY A 169 1.73 -18.14 3.06
CA GLY A 169 2.50 -16.97 3.44
C GLY A 169 2.99 -16.17 2.25
N ARG A 170 3.73 -15.11 2.55
CA ARG A 170 4.14 -14.11 1.57
C ARG A 170 5.58 -13.67 1.79
N ARG A 171 6.20 -13.16 0.72
CA ARG A 171 7.47 -12.43 0.81
C ARG A 171 7.29 -10.99 0.36
N LEU A 172 7.92 -10.06 1.07
CA LEU A 172 8.03 -8.68 0.60
C LEU A 172 8.81 -8.70 -0.73
N PRO A 173 8.31 -8.07 -1.80
CA PRO A 173 8.91 -8.23 -3.11
C PRO A 173 10.28 -7.56 -3.22
N GLY A 174 11.16 -8.04 -4.10
CA GLY A 174 12.48 -7.44 -4.30
C GLY A 174 12.43 -5.98 -4.79
N ARG A 175 13.55 -5.26 -4.60
CA ARG A 175 13.77 -3.87 -5.06
C ARG A 175 12.73 -2.85 -4.53
N VAL A 176 12.42 -2.96 -3.24
CA VAL A 176 11.58 -2.01 -2.51
C VAL A 176 12.45 -0.85 -2.01
N VAL A 177 12.02 0.37 -2.31
CA VAL A 177 12.64 1.62 -1.82
C VAL A 177 12.22 1.89 -0.38
N ALA A 178 10.94 1.72 -0.09
CA ALA A 178 10.32 1.90 1.22
C ALA A 178 9.06 1.04 1.33
N TRP A 179 8.69 0.63 2.54
CA TRP A 179 7.41 -0.04 2.77
C TRP A 179 6.84 0.37 4.12
N SER A 180 5.52 0.22 4.28
CA SER A 180 4.80 0.51 5.51
C SER A 180 3.59 -0.40 5.65
N TRP A 181 3.26 -0.76 6.88
CA TRP A 181 1.99 -1.40 7.23
C TRP A 181 0.93 -0.35 7.52
N SER A 182 -0.31 -0.62 7.14
CA SER A 182 -1.46 0.24 7.39
C SER A 182 -2.66 -0.62 7.77
N VAL A 183 -3.38 -0.23 8.81
CA VAL A 183 -4.59 -0.89 9.31
C VAL A 183 -5.66 0.15 9.57
N LEU A 184 -6.82 -0.03 8.95
CA LEU A 184 -8.05 0.65 9.26
C LEU A 184 -8.94 -0.32 10.05
N SER A 185 -9.27 0.00 11.31
CA SER A 185 -9.98 -0.95 12.19
C SER A 185 -11.22 -0.37 12.88
N PRO A 186 -12.16 -1.21 13.33
CA PRO A 186 -13.22 -0.78 14.24
C PRO A 186 -12.69 -0.24 15.58
N ALA A 187 -11.48 -0.65 16.01
CA ALA A 187 -10.88 -0.31 17.29
C ALA A 187 -10.59 1.19 17.41
N GLU A 188 -9.79 1.69 16.46
CA GLU A 188 -9.28 3.06 16.48
C GLU A 188 -10.12 3.96 15.57
N ASP A 189 -10.50 3.49 14.39
CA ASP A 189 -11.12 4.34 13.36
C ASP A 189 -12.64 4.35 13.47
N ARG A 190 -13.26 3.19 13.74
CA ARG A 190 -14.73 2.94 13.81
C ARG A 190 -15.48 3.16 12.50
N THR A 191 -15.19 4.27 11.84
CA THR A 191 -15.78 4.69 10.57
C THR A 191 -14.70 5.26 9.65
N TRP A 192 -15.03 5.42 8.38
CA TRP A 192 -14.29 6.23 7.42
C TRP A 192 -15.26 7.10 6.62
N THR A 193 -14.77 8.03 5.80
CA THR A 193 -15.62 8.94 5.01
C THR A 193 -15.22 8.96 3.55
N ASP A 194 -16.18 8.70 2.66
CA ASP A 194 -15.96 8.71 1.21
C ASP A 194 -15.91 10.14 0.63
N VAL A 195 -15.71 10.25 -0.68
CA VAL A 195 -15.64 11.55 -1.38
C VAL A 195 -16.98 12.30 -1.40
N GLY A 196 -18.09 11.59 -1.27
CA GLY A 196 -19.44 12.16 -1.15
C GLY A 196 -19.77 12.68 0.25
N GLY A 197 -18.87 12.45 1.23
CA GLY A 197 -19.05 12.84 2.62
C GLY A 197 -19.84 11.84 3.46
N THR A 198 -20.17 10.67 2.91
CA THR A 198 -20.90 9.61 3.61
C THR A 198 -19.95 8.90 4.57
N ARG A 199 -20.41 8.65 5.79
CA ARG A 199 -19.66 7.88 6.79
C ARG A 199 -20.02 6.40 6.66
N HIS A 200 -19.00 5.57 6.57
CA HIS A 200 -19.13 4.11 6.46
C HIS A 200 -18.50 3.47 7.71
N PRO A 201 -19.11 2.43 8.29
CA PRO A 201 -18.44 1.65 9.34
C PRO A 201 -17.21 0.95 8.78
N VAL A 202 -16.19 0.77 9.61
CA VAL A 202 -15.07 -0.12 9.27
C VAL A 202 -15.52 -1.56 9.50
N GLY A 203 -15.21 -2.47 8.57
CA GLY A 203 -15.55 -3.89 8.70
C GLY A 203 -14.85 -4.57 9.89
N GLU A 204 -15.50 -5.58 10.48
CA GLU A 204 -15.01 -6.29 11.67
C GLU A 204 -13.68 -7.04 11.46
N ARG A 205 -13.33 -7.33 10.21
CA ARG A 205 -12.06 -7.98 9.82
C ARG A 205 -10.96 -6.99 9.47
N LYS A 206 -11.19 -5.70 9.71
CA LYS A 206 -10.27 -4.59 9.40
C LYS A 206 -10.02 -4.47 7.89
N VAL A 207 -9.26 -3.44 7.50
CA VAL A 207 -8.72 -3.30 6.14
C VAL A 207 -7.23 -3.03 6.28
N SER A 208 -6.39 -3.94 5.80
CA SER A 208 -4.96 -3.94 6.14
C SER A 208 -4.06 -4.21 4.93
N HIS A 209 -2.96 -3.46 4.85
CA HIS A 209 -2.14 -3.41 3.65
C HIS A 209 -0.66 -3.21 3.94
N ILE A 210 0.20 -4.03 3.34
CA ILE A 210 1.60 -3.67 3.14
C ILE A 210 1.64 -2.78 1.91
N TRP A 211 2.00 -1.53 2.12
CA TRP A 211 2.32 -0.58 1.05
C TRP A 211 3.80 -0.66 0.73
N ALA A 212 4.15 -0.80 -0.54
CA ALA A 212 5.55 -0.83 -0.98
C ALA A 212 5.79 0.14 -2.15
N LEU A 213 6.83 0.95 -1.98
CA LEU A 213 7.34 1.87 -2.98
C LEU A 213 8.43 1.17 -3.81
N ARG A 214 8.23 1.09 -5.12
CA ARG A 214 9.05 0.28 -6.05
C ARG A 214 9.41 1.09 -7.30
N ASP A 215 10.21 0.48 -8.17
CA ASP A 215 10.63 1.04 -9.47
C ASP A 215 11.19 2.47 -9.35
N GLY A 216 12.17 2.65 -8.47
CA GLY A 216 12.81 3.95 -8.24
C GLY A 216 11.83 5.04 -7.79
N GLY A 217 10.76 4.67 -7.08
CA GLY A 217 9.84 5.63 -6.47
C GLY A 217 8.56 5.92 -7.24
N ARG A 218 8.33 5.22 -8.36
CA ARG A 218 7.16 5.49 -9.23
C ARG A 218 5.96 4.61 -8.94
N ARG A 219 6.22 3.41 -8.43
CA ARG A 219 5.25 2.35 -8.29
C ARG A 219 4.85 2.19 -6.83
N MET A 220 3.55 2.27 -6.55
CA MET A 220 2.99 2.08 -5.22
C MET A 220 2.10 0.84 -5.24
N THR A 221 2.66 -0.30 -4.84
CA THR A 221 1.93 -1.57 -4.72
C THR A 221 1.33 -1.68 -3.33
N PHE A 222 0.15 -2.27 -3.23
CA PHE A 222 -0.41 -2.70 -1.95
C PHE A 222 -0.63 -4.20 -1.96
N MET A 223 -0.40 -4.81 -0.81
CA MET A 223 -0.57 -6.23 -0.57
C MET A 223 -1.52 -6.37 0.60
N ASP A 224 -2.75 -6.77 0.29
CA ASP A 224 -3.73 -7.16 1.28
C ASP A 224 -3.50 -8.65 1.64
N PRO A 225 -3.58 -9.04 2.92
CA PRO A 225 -3.42 -10.42 3.37
C PRO A 225 -4.24 -11.49 2.64
N TRP A 226 -5.39 -11.14 2.07
CA TRP A 226 -6.29 -12.13 1.46
C TRP A 226 -6.32 -12.13 -0.08
N LEU A 227 -5.53 -11.24 -0.68
CA LEU A 227 -5.37 -11.18 -2.13
C LEU A 227 -4.23 -12.12 -2.60
N PRO A 228 -4.20 -12.47 -3.90
CA PRO A 228 -3.16 -13.31 -4.48
C PRO A 228 -1.76 -12.86 -4.11
N ASP A 229 -0.85 -13.84 -3.97
CA ASP A 229 0.58 -13.57 -3.82
C ASP A 229 1.21 -13.16 -5.15
N ASP A 230 0.70 -12.08 -5.72
CA ASP A 230 1.34 -11.30 -6.75
C ASP A 230 1.34 -9.83 -6.37
N ASP A 231 2.34 -9.10 -6.85
CA ASP A 231 2.48 -7.69 -6.53
C ASP A 231 1.66 -6.79 -7.47
N SER A 232 0.63 -7.30 -8.15
CA SER A 232 0.04 -6.60 -9.32
C SER A 232 -1.03 -5.55 -9.00
N TYR A 233 -1.48 -5.48 -7.75
CA TYR A 233 -2.36 -4.41 -7.26
C TYR A 233 -1.56 -3.14 -6.93
N GLU A 234 -2.05 -2.01 -7.44
CA GLU A 234 -1.38 -0.71 -7.33
C GLU A 234 -2.36 0.44 -7.20
N MET A 235 -1.91 1.48 -6.51
CA MET A 235 -2.54 2.79 -6.52
C MET A 235 -1.79 3.71 -7.50
N CYS A 236 -2.53 4.41 -8.37
CA CYS A 236 -1.95 5.50 -9.17
C CYS A 236 -1.20 6.51 -8.29
N GLY A 237 0.07 6.79 -8.58
CA GLY A 237 0.85 7.81 -7.88
C GLY A 237 0.55 9.24 -8.35
N PRO A 238 1.09 10.29 -7.68
CA PRO A 238 0.89 11.67 -8.10
C PRO A 238 1.32 11.90 -9.56
N TYR A 239 0.58 12.77 -10.26
CA TYR A 239 0.77 13.05 -11.69
C TYR A 239 0.71 11.80 -12.59
N ARG A 240 -0.26 10.90 -12.36
CA ARG A 240 -0.40 9.62 -13.09
C ARG A 240 0.86 8.75 -13.00
N SER A 241 1.35 8.54 -11.78
CA SER A 241 2.56 7.75 -11.49
C SER A 241 3.84 8.28 -12.16
N ARG A 242 3.89 9.58 -12.47
CA ARG A 242 5.11 10.24 -12.98
C ARG A 242 5.96 10.82 -11.86
N PHE A 243 5.36 11.14 -10.71
CA PHE A 243 6.12 11.55 -9.52
C PHE A 243 7.03 10.43 -9.05
N ARG A 244 8.24 10.80 -8.61
CA ARG A 244 9.22 9.87 -8.03
C ARG A 244 9.34 10.14 -6.54
N ALA A 245 8.65 9.35 -5.75
CA ALA A 245 8.80 9.38 -4.30
C ALA A 245 10.14 8.74 -3.90
N VAL A 246 10.75 9.23 -2.84
CA VAL A 246 11.98 8.67 -2.27
C VAL A 246 11.75 7.96 -0.94
N ASN A 247 10.54 8.10 -0.37
CA ASN A 247 10.09 7.35 0.80
C ASN A 247 8.55 7.32 0.86
N LEU A 248 8.00 6.40 1.65
CA LEU A 248 6.57 6.19 1.88
C LEU A 248 6.32 5.81 3.36
N SER A 249 5.23 6.31 3.92
CA SER A 249 4.67 5.87 5.21
C SER A 249 3.14 5.78 5.09
N ALA A 250 2.50 4.85 5.78
CA ALA A 250 1.04 4.64 5.68
C ALA A 250 0.43 4.29 7.05
N SER A 251 -0.76 4.80 7.36
CA SER A 251 -1.49 4.56 8.62
C SER A 251 -2.99 4.74 8.38
N GLY A 252 -3.86 3.82 8.78
CA GLY A 252 -5.31 4.00 8.61
C GLY A 252 -5.76 4.30 7.18
N SER A 253 -5.13 3.64 6.21
CA SER A 253 -5.33 3.83 4.78
C SER A 253 -4.92 5.22 4.25
N GLN A 254 -4.33 6.07 5.09
CA GLN A 254 -3.70 7.32 4.68
C GLN A 254 -2.27 7.06 4.24
N ILE A 255 -2.01 7.28 2.95
CA ILE A 255 -0.69 7.08 2.34
C ILE A 255 0.03 8.42 2.28
N PHE A 256 1.27 8.48 2.76
CA PHE A 256 2.11 9.66 2.78
C PHE A 256 3.42 9.43 2.05
N VAL A 257 3.73 10.27 1.06
CA VAL A 257 4.95 10.16 0.25
C VAL A 257 5.69 11.49 0.17
N ILE A 258 7.01 11.39 0.02
CA ILE A 258 7.93 12.53 -0.15
C ILE A 258 8.77 12.34 -1.41
N GLY A 259 8.97 13.40 -2.20
CA GLY A 259 9.86 13.42 -3.36
C GLY A 259 11.28 13.84 -3.02
N ALA A 260 12.20 13.72 -3.99
CA ALA A 260 13.61 14.10 -3.81
C ALA A 260 13.80 15.58 -3.45
N HIS A 261 12.83 16.44 -3.82
CA HIS A 261 12.86 17.86 -3.51
C HIS A 261 12.02 18.25 -2.26
N GLY A 262 11.58 17.27 -1.47
CA GLY A 262 10.76 17.55 -0.28
C GLY A 262 9.29 17.85 -0.56
N ASP A 263 8.80 17.66 -1.79
CA ASP A 263 7.35 17.74 -2.07
C ASP A 263 6.62 16.57 -1.45
N LEU A 264 5.51 16.89 -0.79
CA LEU A 264 4.75 15.99 0.06
C LEU A 264 3.37 15.75 -0.52
N PHE A 265 2.93 14.50 -0.56
CA PHE A 265 1.59 14.13 -1.00
C PHE A 265 0.96 13.13 -0.05
N THR A 266 -0.33 13.28 0.18
CA THR A 266 -1.13 12.32 0.94
C THR A 266 -2.36 11.88 0.17
N ARG A 267 -2.83 10.66 0.40
CA ARG A 267 -4.06 10.15 -0.18
C ARG A 267 -4.69 9.10 0.73
N LEU A 268 -6.00 9.17 0.93
CA LEU A 268 -6.78 8.09 1.54
C LEU A 268 -7.10 7.06 0.45
N TYR A 269 -6.61 5.84 0.61
CA TYR A 269 -6.77 4.76 -0.36
C TYR A 269 -6.49 3.40 0.26
N ASP A 270 -7.33 2.42 -0.03
CA ASP A 270 -7.11 0.99 0.19
C ASP A 270 -7.99 0.19 -0.79
N PHE A 271 -7.99 -1.15 -0.68
CA PHE A 271 -8.78 -2.04 -1.53
C PHE A 271 -10.29 -1.73 -1.48
N ASP A 272 -10.85 -1.62 -0.28
CA ASP A 272 -12.28 -1.40 -0.04
C ASP A 272 -12.73 0.00 -0.45
N LEU A 273 -11.99 1.03 -0.08
CA LEU A 273 -12.33 2.43 -0.33
C LEU A 273 -12.24 2.80 -1.81
N ALA A 274 -11.41 2.08 -2.58
CA ALA A 274 -11.10 2.45 -3.95
C ALA A 274 -11.95 1.78 -5.03
N GLY A 275 -12.89 0.90 -4.66
CA GLY A 275 -13.75 0.23 -5.63
C GLY A 275 -13.23 -1.11 -6.14
N HIS A 276 -12.24 -1.71 -5.46
CA HIS A 276 -11.72 -3.01 -5.87
C HIS A 276 -12.58 -4.19 -5.40
N ASP A 277 -13.45 -3.98 -4.41
CA ASP A 277 -14.21 -5.04 -3.76
C ASP A 277 -15.72 -5.01 -4.07
N GLU A 278 -16.09 -5.03 -5.36
CA GLU A 278 -17.52 -5.08 -5.75
C GLU A 278 -18.22 -6.39 -5.35
N VAL A 279 -17.50 -7.38 -4.81
CA VAL A 279 -18.08 -8.64 -4.34
C VAL A 279 -18.74 -8.45 -2.98
N PHE A 280 -18.11 -7.71 -2.07
CA PHE A 280 -18.64 -7.48 -0.71
C PHE A 280 -19.23 -6.08 -0.53
N LEU A 281 -18.82 -5.10 -1.34
CA LEU A 281 -19.20 -3.70 -1.20
C LEU A 281 -19.88 -3.16 -2.45
N ARG A 282 -20.71 -2.14 -2.27
CA ARG A 282 -21.42 -1.47 -3.36
C ARG A 282 -20.83 -0.09 -3.60
N TYR A 283 -20.56 0.21 -4.87
CA TYR A 283 -19.96 1.47 -5.29
C TYR A 283 -20.82 2.22 -6.31
N VAL A 284 -20.75 3.54 -6.26
CA VAL A 284 -21.47 4.44 -7.17
C VAL A 284 -20.63 5.66 -7.51
N TYR A 285 -20.80 6.23 -8.70
CA TYR A 285 -20.14 7.50 -9.09
C TYR A 285 -21.01 8.75 -8.86
N ALA A 286 -22.24 8.54 -8.37
CA ALA A 286 -23.15 9.57 -7.92
C ALA A 286 -23.88 9.07 -6.68
N ARG A 287 -24.10 9.96 -5.73
CA ARG A 287 -24.90 9.67 -4.54
C ARG A 287 -26.26 9.05 -4.91
N THR A 288 -26.55 7.89 -4.32
CA THR A 288 -27.86 7.23 -4.40
C THR A 288 -28.42 7.02 -3.00
N ALA A 289 -29.70 6.67 -2.92
CA ALA A 289 -30.30 6.26 -1.66
C ALA A 289 -29.61 4.98 -1.11
N PRO A 290 -29.55 4.81 0.22
CA PRO A 290 -29.16 3.54 0.83
C PRO A 290 -30.08 2.40 0.37
N VAL A 291 -29.52 1.19 0.29
CA VAL A 291 -30.29 -0.05 0.12
C VAL A 291 -30.04 -0.91 1.34
N ASP A 292 -31.13 -1.41 1.94
CA ASP A 292 -31.10 -2.17 3.19
C ASP A 292 -30.35 -1.46 4.34
N GLY A 293 -30.49 -0.13 4.40
CA GLY A 293 -29.84 0.72 5.40
C GLY A 293 -28.35 0.98 5.14
N VAL A 294 -27.75 0.38 4.10
CA VAL A 294 -26.34 0.54 3.76
C VAL A 294 -26.21 1.52 2.59
N ALA A 295 -25.49 2.62 2.82
CA ALA A 295 -25.17 3.57 1.76
C ALA A 295 -24.04 3.02 0.88
N PRO A 296 -24.14 3.09 -0.46
CA PRO A 296 -23.02 2.72 -1.31
C PRO A 296 -21.88 3.73 -1.19
N ILE A 297 -20.67 3.25 -1.46
CA ILE A 297 -19.44 4.03 -1.42
C ILE A 297 -19.34 4.88 -2.68
N GLU A 298 -19.16 6.19 -2.50
CA GLU A 298 -18.97 7.09 -3.65
C GLU A 298 -17.55 7.02 -4.22
N LEU A 299 -17.46 6.87 -5.55
CA LEU A 299 -16.25 6.83 -6.36
C LEU A 299 -16.15 8.06 -7.28
N PRO A 300 -14.95 8.41 -7.78
CA PRO A 300 -13.66 7.74 -7.57
C PRO A 300 -13.11 7.97 -6.15
N ALA A 301 -12.20 7.08 -5.72
CA ALA A 301 -11.45 7.25 -4.48
C ALA A 301 -10.82 8.66 -4.38
N PRO A 302 -10.63 9.21 -3.16
CA PRO A 302 -10.04 10.53 -2.96
C PRO A 302 -8.76 10.76 -3.77
N ALA A 303 -8.60 11.95 -4.34
CA ALA A 303 -7.41 12.30 -5.11
C ALA A 303 -6.18 12.49 -4.20
N TRP A 304 -4.98 12.48 -4.81
CA TRP A 304 -3.78 12.94 -4.13
C TRP A 304 -3.90 14.40 -3.73
N VAL A 305 -3.54 14.69 -2.47
CA VAL A 305 -3.48 16.04 -1.96
C VAL A 305 -2.03 16.42 -1.68
N ARG A 306 -1.57 17.50 -2.32
CA ARG A 306 -0.26 18.08 -2.03
C ARG A 306 -0.30 18.74 -0.65
N GLN A 307 0.72 18.48 0.15
CA GLN A 307 0.92 19.09 1.45
C GLN A 307 1.88 20.29 1.33
N PRO A 308 1.74 21.32 2.19
CA PRO A 308 2.65 22.47 2.15
C PRO A 308 4.09 22.05 2.46
N LYS A 309 5.06 22.74 1.84
CA LYS A 309 6.48 22.55 2.11
C LYS A 309 6.78 22.69 3.60
N VAL A 310 7.71 21.87 4.08
CA VAL A 310 8.26 21.98 5.43
C VAL A 310 9.28 23.12 5.44
N PRO A 311 9.22 24.05 6.41
CA PRO A 311 10.26 25.08 6.52
C PRO A 311 11.60 24.44 6.94
N GLY A 312 12.71 24.87 6.35
CA GLY A 312 14.06 24.44 6.75
C GLY A 312 14.56 23.16 6.09
N THR A 313 15.61 22.58 6.68
CA THR A 313 16.27 21.38 6.16
C THR A 313 15.56 20.12 6.64
N ILE A 314 15.23 19.24 5.70
CA ILE A 314 14.54 17.97 5.96
C ILE A 314 15.30 16.79 5.37
N THR A 315 14.90 15.59 5.76
CA THR A 315 15.39 14.34 5.18
C THR A 315 14.28 13.57 4.48
N SER A 316 14.63 12.42 3.91
CA SER A 316 13.67 11.48 3.35
C SER A 316 12.84 10.74 4.40
N ALA A 317 13.20 10.77 5.69
CA ALA A 317 12.46 10.05 6.72
C ALA A 317 11.15 10.78 7.06
N ILE A 318 10.03 10.09 6.84
CA ILE A 318 8.68 10.60 7.05
C ILE A 318 7.85 9.59 7.84
N GLY A 319 6.84 10.07 8.55
CA GLY A 319 5.89 9.23 9.27
C GLY A 319 4.48 9.80 9.19
N ILE A 320 3.50 8.92 9.11
CA ILE A 320 2.08 9.24 9.31
C ILE A 320 1.51 8.34 10.41
N GLU A 321 0.71 8.94 11.27
CA GLU A 321 0.05 8.29 12.40
C GLU A 321 -1.41 8.75 12.46
N LYS A 322 -2.36 7.81 12.53
CA LYS A 322 -3.78 8.13 12.74
C LYS A 322 -3.99 9.07 13.92
N SER A 323 -4.97 9.96 13.81
CA SER A 323 -5.38 10.83 14.91
C SER A 323 -6.90 10.90 15.00
N GLY A 324 -7.45 10.44 16.12
CA GLY A 324 -8.89 10.38 16.34
C GLY A 324 -9.58 9.31 15.51
N VAL A 325 -10.91 9.36 15.48
CA VAL A 325 -11.77 8.40 14.77
C VAL A 325 -12.11 8.89 13.35
N GLY A 326 -12.52 8.00 12.47
CA GLY A 326 -13.08 8.36 11.16
C GLY A 326 -12.12 8.31 9.98
N ALA A 327 -10.85 7.91 10.18
CA ALA A 327 -9.78 8.02 9.17
C ALA A 327 -9.66 9.40 8.51
N ARG A 328 -10.09 10.47 9.22
CA ARG A 328 -10.18 11.84 8.67
C ARG A 328 -8.93 12.66 8.89
N ASP A 329 -8.22 12.38 9.98
CA ASP A 329 -7.07 13.17 10.38
C ASP A 329 -5.93 12.24 10.79
N ALA A 330 -4.73 12.80 10.67
CA ALA A 330 -3.49 12.11 10.97
C ALA A 330 -2.44 13.15 11.35
N ILE A 331 -1.40 12.70 12.04
CA ILE A 331 -0.21 13.50 12.30
C ILE A 331 0.84 13.15 11.23
N LEU A 332 1.31 14.17 10.53
CA LEU A 332 2.42 14.05 9.59
C LEU A 332 3.71 14.48 10.28
N ARG A 333 4.74 13.65 10.19
CA ARG A 333 6.09 13.96 10.66
C ARG A 333 7.11 13.87 9.53
N VAL A 334 8.04 14.81 9.52
CA VAL A 334 9.17 14.84 8.58
C VAL A 334 10.44 15.12 9.36
N GLU A 335 11.38 14.19 9.35
CA GLU A 335 12.66 14.36 10.03
C GLU A 335 13.45 15.52 9.40
N GLY A 336 14.18 16.27 10.24
CA GLY A 336 15.01 17.36 9.75
C GLY A 336 15.77 18.08 10.86
N ARG A 337 16.16 19.31 10.57
CA ARG A 337 16.84 20.19 11.51
C ARG A 337 16.35 21.61 11.41
N ARG A 338 16.44 22.33 12.54
CA ARG A 338 16.26 23.77 12.63
C ARG A 338 17.52 24.40 13.20
N GLY A 339 18.34 24.98 12.31
CA GLY A 339 19.71 25.36 12.65
C GLY A 339 20.55 24.12 12.97
N ALA A 340 21.25 24.14 14.11
CA ALA A 340 22.08 23.02 14.57
C ALA A 340 21.29 21.88 15.25
N ARG A 341 20.01 22.08 15.59
CA ARG A 341 19.21 21.09 16.33
C ARG A 341 18.54 20.10 15.38
N THR A 342 18.75 18.80 15.61
CA THR A 342 18.07 17.71 14.91
C THR A 342 16.74 17.35 15.59
N GLY A 343 15.81 16.81 14.82
CA GLY A 343 14.49 16.45 15.28
C GLY A 343 13.54 16.21 14.12
N TYR A 344 12.28 16.62 14.29
CA TYR A 344 11.27 16.46 13.24
C TYR A 344 10.30 17.64 13.22
N TRP A 345 9.72 17.86 12.05
CA TRP A 345 8.62 18.77 11.82
C TRP A 345 7.31 18.00 11.89
N GLU A 346 6.31 18.56 12.57
CA GLU A 346 5.00 17.94 12.77
C GLU A 346 3.88 18.88 12.33
N LYS A 347 2.83 18.34 11.72
CA LYS A 347 1.54 19.02 11.57
C LYS A 347 0.38 18.01 11.48
N ARG A 348 -0.85 18.49 11.64
CA ARG A 348 -2.06 17.72 11.29
C ARG A 348 -2.23 17.59 9.77
N LEU A 349 -2.79 16.49 9.32
CA LEU A 349 -3.00 16.15 7.91
C LEU A 349 -3.81 17.23 7.18
N LEU A 350 -4.89 17.69 7.83
CA LEU A 350 -5.83 18.65 7.27
C LEU A 350 -5.29 20.10 7.26
N ALA A 351 -4.22 20.39 8.00
CA ALA A 351 -3.63 21.72 8.02
C ALA A 351 -2.92 22.02 6.69
N ARG A 352 -3.44 23.00 5.93
CA ARG A 352 -2.99 23.33 4.56
C ARG A 352 -1.91 24.42 4.46
N SER A 353 -1.60 25.10 5.56
CA SER A 353 -0.60 26.17 5.59
C SER A 353 0.77 25.66 6.00
N ALA A 354 1.83 26.20 5.40
CA ALA A 354 3.22 25.92 5.81
C ALA A 354 3.50 26.39 7.26
N ARG A 355 2.76 27.37 7.76
CA ARG A 355 2.87 27.85 9.16
C ARG A 355 2.37 26.83 10.19
N ALA A 356 1.67 25.78 9.76
CA ALA A 356 1.20 24.73 10.65
C ALA A 356 2.31 23.77 11.10
N TRP A 357 3.46 23.76 10.41
CA TRP A 357 4.60 22.94 10.78
C TRP A 357 5.24 23.43 12.08
N ARG A 358 5.38 22.55 13.06
CA ARG A 358 6.07 22.80 14.34
C ARG A 358 7.29 21.91 14.42
N PHE A 359 8.43 22.48 14.84
CA PHE A 359 9.67 21.72 15.01
C PHE A 359 9.77 21.19 16.43
N HIS A 360 10.05 19.90 16.56
CA HIS A 360 10.30 19.20 17.82
C HIS A 360 11.76 18.74 17.81
N ALA A 361 12.55 19.25 18.76
CA ALA A 361 13.95 18.83 18.90
C ALA A 361 14.01 17.44 19.54
N GLY A 362 14.76 16.53 18.92
CA GLY A 362 14.96 15.16 19.41
C GLY A 362 16.41 14.86 19.76
N GLY A 363 17.37 15.64 19.26
CA GLY A 363 18.80 15.48 19.55
C GLY A 363 19.46 14.22 18.95
N ARG A 364 18.67 13.32 18.36
CA ARG A 364 19.17 12.12 17.68
C ARG A 364 19.81 12.48 16.33
N PRO A 365 20.84 11.76 15.87
CA PRO A 365 21.34 11.89 14.51
C PRO A 365 20.22 11.67 13.48
N LEU A 366 20.31 12.39 12.35
CA LEU A 366 19.39 12.19 11.23
C LEU A 366 19.55 10.78 10.67
N GLN A 367 18.44 10.07 10.51
CA GLN A 367 18.40 8.72 9.95
C GLN A 367 18.18 8.74 8.44
N GLY A 368 17.39 9.70 7.95
CA GLY A 368 17.08 9.85 6.53
C GLY A 368 18.16 10.63 5.78
N ARG A 369 18.14 10.50 4.44
CA ARG A 369 19.00 11.28 3.56
C ARG A 369 18.51 12.73 3.51
N VAL A 370 19.38 13.70 3.77
CA VAL A 370 19.06 15.13 3.62
C VAL A 370 18.62 15.42 2.18
N LEU A 371 17.53 16.18 2.04
CA LEU A 371 16.94 16.53 0.74
C LEU A 371 17.18 17.99 0.38
N ASP A 372 17.26 18.27 -0.93
CA ASP A 372 17.15 19.62 -1.46
C ASP A 372 15.70 20.08 -1.32
N ASN A 373 15.39 20.95 -0.36
CA ASN A 373 14.00 21.35 -0.04
C ASN A 373 13.76 22.83 -0.37
N PRO A 374 13.61 23.19 -1.67
CA PRO A 374 13.26 24.55 -2.03
C PRO A 374 11.89 24.91 -1.46
N GLN A 375 11.73 26.15 -0.99
CA GLN A 375 10.48 26.61 -0.38
C GLN A 375 9.31 26.72 -1.37
N ARG A 376 9.60 26.72 -2.68
CA ARG A 376 8.60 26.66 -3.74
C ARG A 376 8.21 25.23 -4.08
N ASP A 377 7.01 25.08 -4.64
CA ASP A 377 6.57 23.82 -5.25
C ASP A 377 7.58 23.36 -6.33
N SER A 378 8.08 22.15 -6.15
CA SER A 378 9.04 21.49 -7.05
C SER A 378 8.54 20.12 -7.48
N SER A 379 7.27 19.81 -7.20
CA SER A 379 6.67 18.49 -7.41
C SER A 379 6.61 18.05 -8.88
N ARG A 380 6.75 18.99 -9.81
CA ARG A 380 6.85 18.75 -11.26
C ARG A 380 8.30 18.65 -11.77
N SER A 381 9.29 18.90 -10.93
CA SER A 381 10.70 18.71 -11.24
C SER A 381 11.05 17.23 -11.27
N GLY A 382 11.76 16.79 -12.30
CA GLY A 382 12.23 15.39 -12.39
C GLY A 382 11.11 14.34 -12.55
N LEU A 383 9.91 14.74 -12.98
CA LEU A 383 8.85 13.79 -13.33
C LEU A 383 9.37 12.79 -14.38
N ALA A 384 8.94 11.54 -14.27
CA ALA A 384 9.15 10.58 -15.34
C ALA A 384 8.63 11.15 -16.67
N PRO A 385 9.35 10.94 -17.79
CA PRO A 385 9.01 11.58 -19.06
C PRO A 385 7.64 11.14 -19.59
N ARG A 386 7.25 9.89 -19.32
CA ARG A 386 5.96 9.31 -19.73
C ARG A 386 5.26 8.64 -18.56
N ALA A 387 3.95 8.79 -18.51
CA ALA A 387 3.09 7.88 -17.74
C ALA A 387 3.01 6.53 -18.46
N GLU A 388 2.48 5.50 -17.79
CA GLU A 388 2.26 4.16 -18.35
C GLU A 388 0.94 4.07 -19.11
N ASP A 389 0.52 5.18 -19.68
CA ASP A 389 -0.75 5.31 -20.40
C ASP A 389 -0.65 4.60 -21.77
N VAL A 390 -1.69 3.85 -22.11
CA VAL A 390 -1.86 3.15 -23.39
C VAL A 390 -3.05 3.74 -24.12
N ARG A 391 -2.90 3.93 -25.43
CA ARG A 391 -4.00 4.34 -26.30
C ARG A 391 -4.66 3.10 -26.88
N PHE A 392 -5.98 3.10 -26.94
CA PHE A 392 -6.78 2.14 -27.69
C PHE A 392 -7.77 2.89 -28.59
N SER A 393 -8.02 2.38 -29.79
CA SER A 393 -9.02 2.92 -30.70
C SER A 393 -9.67 1.86 -31.57
N GLY A 394 -10.89 2.14 -32.01
CA GLY A 394 -11.66 1.28 -32.89
C GLY A 394 -12.75 2.09 -33.56
N ALA A 395 -13.46 1.49 -34.50
CA ALA A 395 -14.61 2.08 -35.19
C ALA A 395 -15.79 1.12 -35.08
N PRO A 396 -16.48 1.07 -33.92
CA PRO A 396 -17.66 0.23 -33.77
C PRO A 396 -18.82 0.77 -34.62
N ASP A 397 -19.41 -0.06 -35.45
CA ASP A 397 -20.54 0.17 -36.36
C ASP A 397 -20.88 1.65 -36.66
N VAL A 398 -21.98 2.15 -36.12
CA VAL A 398 -22.55 3.48 -36.41
C VAL A 398 -21.67 4.66 -35.96
N LEU A 399 -20.55 4.38 -35.28
CA LEU A 399 -19.57 5.37 -34.82
C LEU A 399 -18.34 5.34 -35.71
N ARG A 400 -17.90 6.53 -36.14
CA ARG A 400 -16.69 6.66 -36.97
C ARG A 400 -15.43 6.24 -36.20
N ARG A 401 -15.39 6.57 -34.90
CA ARG A 401 -14.25 6.27 -34.05
C ARG A 401 -14.60 6.34 -32.57
N VAL A 402 -14.11 5.38 -31.81
CA VAL A 402 -13.99 5.43 -30.36
C VAL A 402 -12.50 5.40 -30.02
N THR A 403 -12.06 6.21 -29.07
CA THR A 403 -10.67 6.25 -28.63
C THR A 403 -10.58 6.42 -27.13
N VAL A 404 -9.85 5.54 -26.46
CA VAL A 404 -9.38 5.73 -25.09
C VAL A 404 -7.93 6.17 -25.17
N ALA A 405 -7.66 7.43 -24.87
CA ALA A 405 -6.38 8.06 -25.22
C ALA A 405 -5.24 7.74 -24.25
N ASP A 406 -5.58 7.55 -22.97
CA ASP A 406 -4.64 7.39 -21.87
C ASP A 406 -5.13 6.34 -20.87
N PHE A 407 -5.49 5.15 -21.37
CA PHE A 407 -5.86 4.01 -20.53
C PHE A 407 -4.69 3.59 -19.65
N ASN A 408 -4.95 3.39 -18.37
CA ASN A 408 -3.96 2.88 -17.44
C ASN A 408 -4.69 2.04 -16.40
N VAL A 409 -4.31 0.77 -16.29
CA VAL A 409 -4.95 -0.20 -15.39
C VAL A 409 -4.92 0.23 -13.91
N HIS A 410 -4.02 1.13 -13.54
CA HIS A 410 -3.86 1.61 -12.17
C HIS A 410 -4.35 3.06 -11.98
N CYS A 411 -4.65 3.79 -13.05
CA CYS A 411 -4.99 5.22 -13.01
C CYS A 411 -6.32 5.55 -13.71
N THR A 412 -7.22 6.16 -12.95
CA THR A 412 -8.57 6.55 -13.38
C THR A 412 -8.81 8.06 -13.20
N PRO A 413 -9.64 8.72 -14.04
CA PRO A 413 -10.20 8.21 -15.29
C PRO A 413 -9.20 8.25 -16.47
N ALA A 414 -9.56 7.56 -17.54
CA ALA A 414 -9.01 7.73 -18.89
C ALA A 414 -9.93 8.63 -19.74
N ARG A 415 -9.35 9.37 -20.68
CA ARG A 415 -10.08 10.18 -21.67
C ARG A 415 -10.66 9.28 -22.75
N LEU A 416 -11.98 9.20 -22.79
CA LEU A 416 -12.74 8.48 -23.79
C LEU A 416 -13.31 9.49 -24.80
N THR A 417 -13.10 9.27 -26.09
CA THR A 417 -13.57 10.15 -27.16
C THR A 417 -14.40 9.33 -28.15
N VAL A 418 -15.60 9.81 -28.46
CA VAL A 418 -16.50 9.16 -29.43
C VAL A 418 -16.81 10.13 -30.55
N ALA A 419 -16.63 9.68 -31.79
CA ALA A 419 -16.81 10.48 -33.00
C ALA A 419 -17.87 9.87 -33.93
N ALA A 420 -18.73 10.73 -34.47
CA ALA A 420 -19.66 10.41 -35.56
C ALA A 420 -19.53 11.49 -36.64
N GLY A 421 -19.08 11.09 -37.84
CA GLY A 421 -18.71 12.04 -38.89
C GLY A 421 -17.61 13.01 -38.43
N ARG A 422 -17.89 14.32 -38.51
CA ARG A 422 -16.99 15.39 -38.04
C ARG A 422 -17.22 15.76 -36.55
N ALA A 423 -18.32 15.34 -35.95
CA ALA A 423 -18.64 15.67 -34.57
C ALA A 423 -17.96 14.71 -33.59
N THR A 424 -17.57 15.23 -32.43
CA THR A 424 -16.89 14.47 -31.38
C THR A 424 -17.45 14.85 -30.00
N VAL A 425 -17.55 13.86 -29.11
CA VAL A 425 -17.83 14.06 -27.68
C VAL A 425 -16.68 13.50 -26.84
N ALA A 426 -16.32 14.23 -25.79
CA ALA A 426 -15.34 13.82 -24.80
C ALA A 426 -16.05 13.30 -23.55
N LEU A 427 -15.85 12.03 -23.26
CA LEU A 427 -16.35 11.28 -22.11
C LEU A 427 -15.16 10.91 -21.20
N ARG A 428 -15.45 10.25 -20.09
CA ARG A 428 -14.42 9.67 -19.22
C ARG A 428 -14.73 8.21 -18.98
N LEU A 429 -13.71 7.37 -19.08
CA LEU A 429 -13.78 5.98 -18.66
C LEU A 429 -13.11 5.88 -17.29
N HIS A 430 -13.92 5.63 -16.26
CA HIS A 430 -13.40 5.24 -14.96
C HIS A 430 -13.21 3.73 -14.93
N SER A 431 -12.10 3.27 -14.37
CA SER A 431 -11.82 1.85 -14.23
C SER A 431 -11.02 1.55 -12.97
N VAL A 432 -11.34 0.43 -12.32
CA VAL A 432 -10.65 -0.09 -11.15
C VAL A 432 -10.39 -1.58 -11.35
N ASP A 433 -9.20 -2.06 -10.98
CA ASP A 433 -8.83 -3.46 -11.12
C ASP A 433 -9.77 -4.37 -10.31
N ALA A 434 -10.34 -5.38 -10.95
CA ALA A 434 -11.33 -6.23 -10.32
C ALA A 434 -10.71 -7.18 -9.29
N LEU A 435 -11.53 -7.62 -8.34
CA LEU A 435 -11.17 -8.66 -7.39
C LEU A 435 -10.82 -9.97 -8.11
N ARG A 436 -9.77 -10.64 -7.64
CA ARG A 436 -9.36 -11.97 -8.11
C ARG A 436 -8.66 -12.73 -7.00
N GLN A 437 -8.70 -14.06 -7.09
CA GLN A 437 -8.05 -14.99 -6.16
C GLN A 437 -6.91 -15.79 -6.83
N VAL A 438 -6.61 -15.51 -8.10
CA VAL A 438 -5.54 -16.17 -8.86
C VAL A 438 -4.42 -15.19 -9.15
N ALA A 439 -3.18 -15.63 -8.97
CA ALA A 439 -1.99 -14.82 -9.20
C ALA A 439 -1.85 -14.41 -10.68
N ARG A 440 -1.36 -13.19 -10.93
CA ARG A 440 -1.06 -12.71 -12.29
C ARG A 440 0.12 -11.73 -12.33
N ALA A 441 0.63 -11.53 -13.54
CA ALA A 441 1.66 -10.53 -13.80
C ALA A 441 1.13 -9.09 -13.63
N ARG A 442 2.05 -8.17 -13.38
CA ARG A 442 1.76 -6.73 -13.34
C ARG A 442 1.31 -6.23 -14.72
N GLY A 443 0.37 -5.30 -14.71
CA GLY A 443 0.03 -4.50 -15.88
C GLY A 443 -0.95 -5.22 -16.80
N LEU A 444 -0.78 -5.00 -18.10
CA LEU A 444 -1.50 -5.74 -19.13
C LEU A 444 -0.56 -6.80 -19.71
N ASP A 445 -1.09 -7.99 -19.96
CA ASP A 445 -0.41 -9.12 -20.60
C ASP A 445 -1.30 -9.66 -21.75
N ALA A 446 -1.11 -10.91 -22.16
CA ALA A 446 -1.93 -11.55 -23.18
C ALA A 446 -3.28 -12.02 -22.61
N ASP A 447 -3.39 -12.22 -21.30
CA ASP A 447 -4.58 -12.74 -20.63
C ASP A 447 -5.50 -11.58 -20.23
N PRO A 448 -6.78 -11.60 -20.63
CA PRO A 448 -7.70 -10.51 -20.32
C PRO A 448 -7.73 -10.16 -18.83
N ARG A 449 -7.43 -8.90 -18.52
CA ARG A 449 -7.58 -8.33 -17.18
C ARG A 449 -8.95 -7.73 -17.05
N ALA A 450 -9.75 -8.25 -16.12
CA ALA A 450 -11.07 -7.70 -15.79
C ALA A 450 -10.92 -6.45 -14.91
N LEU A 451 -11.70 -5.42 -15.22
CA LEU A 451 -11.82 -4.20 -14.44
C LEU A 451 -13.29 -3.85 -14.27
N TYR A 452 -13.64 -3.29 -13.13
CA TYR A 452 -14.92 -2.62 -12.93
C TYR A 452 -14.88 -1.26 -13.61
N GLY A 453 -15.86 -0.96 -14.46
CA GLY A 453 -15.86 0.23 -15.30
C GLY A 453 -17.08 1.12 -15.14
N THR A 454 -16.91 2.41 -15.42
CA THR A 454 -18.01 3.36 -15.55
C THR A 454 -17.69 4.44 -16.58
N ILE A 455 -18.59 4.67 -17.52
CA ILE A 455 -18.51 5.81 -18.44
C ILE A 455 -19.21 7.00 -17.79
N GLU A 456 -18.48 8.11 -17.61
CA GLU A 456 -19.05 9.40 -17.22
C GLU A 456 -19.29 10.26 -18.48
N VAL A 457 -20.52 10.77 -18.60
CA VAL A 457 -20.91 11.82 -19.56
C VAL A 457 -20.83 13.18 -18.85
N PRO A 458 -19.82 14.02 -19.16
CA PRO A 458 -19.66 15.31 -18.49
C PRO A 458 -20.90 16.21 -18.68
N PRO A 459 -21.24 17.08 -17.70
CA PRO A 459 -22.39 17.97 -17.79
C PRO A 459 -22.45 18.80 -19.09
N ALA A 460 -21.30 19.29 -19.56
CA ALA A 460 -21.20 20.04 -20.82
C ALA A 460 -21.56 19.22 -22.07
N VAL A 461 -21.31 17.91 -22.07
CA VAL A 461 -21.73 17.01 -23.16
C VAL A 461 -23.24 16.76 -23.08
N ARG A 462 -23.77 16.54 -21.88
CA ARG A 462 -25.21 16.35 -21.66
C ARG A 462 -26.03 17.57 -22.09
N ALA A 463 -25.59 18.77 -21.70
CA ALA A 463 -26.28 20.03 -22.00
C ALA A 463 -26.47 20.27 -23.51
N ARG A 464 -25.53 19.80 -24.34
CA ARG A 464 -25.59 19.94 -25.81
C ARG A 464 -26.06 18.67 -26.53
N ALA A 465 -26.53 17.64 -25.82
CA ALA A 465 -26.86 16.35 -26.44
C ALA A 465 -27.89 16.48 -27.58
N ALA A 466 -28.85 17.39 -27.45
CA ALA A 466 -29.89 17.63 -28.46
C ALA A 466 -29.35 18.22 -29.79
N THR A 467 -28.19 18.91 -29.77
CA THR A 467 -27.60 19.54 -30.95
C THR A 467 -26.59 18.63 -31.67
N LEU A 468 -26.31 17.45 -31.11
CA LEU A 468 -25.39 16.49 -31.70
C LEU A 468 -26.00 15.74 -32.89
N PRO A 469 -25.17 15.21 -33.82
CA PRO A 469 -25.64 14.32 -34.88
C PRO A 469 -26.44 13.12 -34.36
N PRO A 470 -27.34 12.54 -35.19
CA PRO A 470 -28.24 11.46 -34.77
C PRO A 470 -27.56 10.30 -34.02
N ALA A 471 -26.42 9.81 -34.51
CA ALA A 471 -25.69 8.71 -33.87
C ALA A 471 -25.21 9.03 -32.45
N LEU A 472 -24.63 10.21 -32.23
CA LEU A 472 -24.18 10.63 -30.90
C LEU A 472 -25.36 10.94 -29.97
N ARG A 473 -26.45 11.49 -30.53
CA ARG A 473 -27.68 11.75 -29.78
C ARG A 473 -28.35 10.45 -29.32
N ALA A 474 -28.40 9.44 -30.19
CA ALA A 474 -28.91 8.12 -29.86
C ALA A 474 -28.08 7.46 -28.75
N LEU A 475 -26.75 7.51 -28.87
CA LEU A 475 -25.83 7.03 -27.83
C LEU A 475 -26.11 7.69 -26.47
N LEU A 476 -26.24 9.03 -26.43
CA LEU A 476 -26.48 9.79 -25.21
C LEU A 476 -27.93 9.75 -24.70
N ARG A 477 -28.88 9.21 -25.45
CA ARG A 477 -30.29 9.04 -25.02
C ARG A 477 -30.65 7.60 -24.70
N GLY A 478 -29.88 6.64 -25.20
CA GLY A 478 -30.04 5.22 -24.88
C GLY A 478 -29.01 4.78 -23.84
N PRO A 479 -27.93 4.08 -24.23
CA PRO A 479 -27.01 3.45 -23.30
C PRO A 479 -26.27 4.44 -22.38
N LEU A 480 -26.06 5.68 -22.82
CA LEU A 480 -25.42 6.75 -22.04
C LEU A 480 -26.40 7.85 -21.61
N HIS A 481 -27.67 7.52 -21.35
CA HIS A 481 -28.69 8.49 -20.94
C HIS A 481 -28.40 9.18 -19.60
N GLY A 482 -27.79 8.45 -18.66
CA GLY A 482 -27.39 8.95 -17.36
C GLY A 482 -26.12 9.79 -17.40
N ARG A 483 -25.74 10.36 -16.25
CA ARG A 483 -24.38 10.91 -16.09
C ARG A 483 -23.34 9.81 -16.03
N TYR A 484 -23.69 8.67 -15.46
CA TYR A 484 -22.80 7.54 -15.24
C TYR A 484 -23.47 6.26 -15.73
N THR A 485 -22.75 5.47 -16.53
CA THR A 485 -23.18 4.17 -17.01
C THR A 485 -22.15 3.13 -16.58
N LYS A 486 -22.57 2.14 -15.77
CA LYS A 486 -21.71 1.02 -15.38
C LYS A 486 -21.41 0.15 -16.62
N VAL A 487 -20.16 -0.27 -16.76
CA VAL A 487 -19.70 -1.11 -17.87
C VAL A 487 -18.72 -2.16 -17.34
N SER A 488 -18.66 -3.32 -17.97
CA SER A 488 -17.52 -4.23 -17.85
C SER A 488 -16.37 -3.71 -18.70
N VAL A 489 -15.15 -3.86 -18.21
CA VAL A 489 -13.94 -3.54 -18.97
C VAL A 489 -13.02 -4.74 -18.92
N THR A 490 -12.55 -5.19 -20.07
CA THR A 490 -11.45 -6.17 -20.14
C THR A 490 -10.33 -5.63 -21.01
N ALA A 491 -9.08 -5.87 -20.59
CA ALA A 491 -7.92 -5.31 -21.29
C ALA A 491 -6.78 -6.32 -21.40
N THR A 492 -6.10 -6.32 -22.54
CA THR A 492 -4.83 -6.99 -22.81
C THR A 492 -3.81 -5.98 -23.34
N THR A 493 -2.59 -6.41 -23.62
CA THR A 493 -1.58 -5.57 -24.29
C THR A 493 -1.98 -5.08 -25.68
N ARG A 494 -2.99 -5.70 -26.32
CA ARG A 494 -3.42 -5.44 -27.69
C ARG A 494 -4.84 -4.88 -27.81
N GLU A 495 -5.69 -5.19 -26.83
CA GLU A 495 -7.13 -4.96 -26.93
C GLU A 495 -7.71 -4.41 -25.64
N LEU A 496 -8.73 -3.56 -25.77
CA LEU A 496 -9.58 -3.06 -24.70
C LEU A 496 -11.04 -3.25 -25.13
N THR A 497 -11.80 -4.00 -24.35
CA THR A 497 -13.24 -4.19 -24.54
C THR A 497 -14.00 -3.45 -23.46
N ILE A 498 -15.02 -2.69 -23.86
CA ILE A 498 -15.92 -1.95 -22.96
C ILE A 498 -17.35 -2.40 -23.28
N GLY A 499 -18.03 -3.03 -22.33
CA GLY A 499 -19.34 -3.62 -22.55
C GLY A 499 -20.37 -3.28 -21.47
N ASP A 500 -21.66 -3.23 -21.81
CA ASP A 500 -22.77 -3.19 -20.84
C ASP A 500 -23.64 -4.46 -20.87
N GLY A 501 -23.25 -5.45 -21.68
CA GLY A 501 -24.05 -6.65 -21.93
C GLY A 501 -25.20 -6.43 -22.92
N GLY A 502 -25.23 -5.29 -23.62
CA GLY A 502 -26.26 -4.93 -24.58
C GLY A 502 -25.76 -3.99 -25.67
N ALA A 503 -26.18 -2.73 -25.63
CA ALA A 503 -25.97 -1.77 -26.72
C ALA A 503 -24.56 -1.14 -26.76
N LEU A 504 -23.79 -1.29 -25.68
CA LEU A 504 -22.36 -0.97 -25.66
C LEU A 504 -21.58 -2.27 -25.70
N ASP A 505 -20.91 -2.51 -26.82
CA ASP A 505 -19.86 -3.52 -26.92
C ASP A 505 -18.75 -2.98 -27.84
N TRP A 506 -17.81 -2.25 -27.25
CA TRP A 506 -16.73 -1.61 -27.98
C TRP A 506 -15.45 -2.40 -27.82
N ARG A 507 -15.03 -3.04 -28.92
CA ARG A 507 -13.71 -3.65 -29.06
C ARG A 507 -12.72 -2.66 -29.67
N LEU A 508 -11.70 -2.29 -28.92
CA LEU A 508 -10.70 -1.28 -29.31
C LEU A 508 -9.31 -1.92 -29.34
N THR A 509 -8.51 -1.58 -30.33
CA THR A 509 -7.13 -2.08 -30.47
C THR A 509 -6.11 -0.98 -30.23
N ARG A 510 -4.92 -1.37 -29.78
CA ARG A 510 -3.84 -0.43 -29.46
C ARG A 510 -3.36 0.42 -30.65
#